data_AF-A0A7X9PQX3-F1
#
_entry.id   AF-A0A7X9PQX3-F1
#
_cell.length_a   1.000
_cell.length_b   1.000
_cell.length_c   1.000
_cell.angle_alpha   90.00
_cell.angle_beta   90.00
_cell.angle_gamma   90.00
#
_symmetry.space_group_name_H-M   'P 1'
#
loop_
_entity.id
_entity.type
_entity.pdbx_description
1 polymer ?
#
loop_
_entity_poly.entity_id
_entity_poly.type
_entity_poly.pdbx_seq_one_letter_code
_entity_poly.pdbx_strand_id
1 'polypeptide(L)'
;MRFNIKPQQEIYLHPGERFIIRCRFQQILPHSHFAVEQIEPLIDEQSLNENVLVTYSADNTKPHRRYSFEAKIKGLTTEGSIILQKLKNPKPHELRNKPRIDKNTLPHIRVKCQKKESQVIDISSNGAHIILYESDIELKIGTKVNLKLIFDSG
;
A
#
# COMPACT_ATOMS: atom_id res chain seq x y z
N MET A 1 17.59 10.15 -10.53
CA MET A 1 17.00 10.50 -9.22
C MET A 1 17.75 9.74 -8.13
N ARG A 2 18.24 10.41 -7.07
CA ARG A 2 18.99 9.78 -5.98
C ARG A 2 18.05 8.94 -5.10
N PHE A 3 18.56 7.82 -4.60
CA PHE A 3 17.87 6.92 -3.67
C PHE A 3 17.74 7.61 -2.30
N ASN A 4 16.67 8.36 -2.10
CA ASN A 4 16.48 9.20 -0.91
C ASN A 4 15.54 8.51 0.09
N ILE A 5 16.03 7.41 0.67
CA ILE A 5 15.32 6.65 1.72
C ILE A 5 16.18 6.73 2.97
N LYS A 6 15.60 7.19 4.09
CA LYS A 6 16.32 7.26 5.37
C LYS A 6 16.32 5.89 6.05
N PRO A 7 17.34 5.55 6.86
CA PRO A 7 17.28 4.39 7.75
C PRO A 7 16.00 4.41 8.59
N GLN A 8 15.46 3.23 8.88
CA GLN A 8 14.21 2.98 9.62
C GLN A 8 12.93 3.45 8.91
N GLN A 9 13.05 4.03 7.72
CA GLN A 9 11.88 4.46 6.97
C GLN A 9 11.10 3.26 6.43
N GLU A 10 9.77 3.31 6.54
CA GLU A 10 8.92 2.28 5.94
C GLU A 10 9.01 2.30 4.42
N ILE A 11 9.14 1.09 3.87
CA ILE A 11 9.04 0.80 2.45
C ILE A 11 8.14 -0.41 2.25
N TYR A 12 7.64 -0.60 1.04
CA TYR A 12 6.79 -1.74 0.71
C TYR A 12 7.31 -2.45 -0.53
N LEU A 13 7.40 -3.77 -0.45
CA LEU A 13 7.76 -4.64 -1.57
C LEU A 13 6.49 -5.30 -2.10
N HIS A 14 6.33 -5.29 -3.42
CA HIS A 14 5.19 -5.88 -4.11
C HIS A 14 5.71 -7.00 -5.04
N PRO A 15 5.78 -8.26 -4.55
CA PRO A 15 6.04 -9.44 -5.38
C PRO A 15 4.82 -9.77 -6.25
N GLY A 16 4.67 -9.05 -7.36
CA GLY A 16 3.52 -9.20 -8.27
C GLY A 16 2.20 -8.81 -7.61
N GLU A 17 1.14 -9.61 -7.84
CA GLU A 17 -0.21 -9.37 -7.31
C GLU A 17 -0.54 -10.15 -6.03
N ARG A 18 0.44 -10.85 -5.44
CA ARG A 18 0.19 -11.81 -4.35
C ARG A 18 -0.18 -11.11 -3.05
N PHE A 19 0.73 -10.28 -2.55
CA PHE A 19 0.61 -9.56 -1.28
C PHE A 19 1.63 -8.41 -1.24
N ILE A 20 1.53 -7.56 -0.22
CA ILE A 20 2.46 -6.46 0.02
C ILE A 20 3.28 -6.80 1.26
N ILE A 21 4.61 -6.73 1.14
CA ILE A 21 5.53 -6.90 2.26
C ILE A 21 5.89 -5.52 2.79
N ARG A 22 5.55 -5.26 4.04
CA ARG A 22 5.99 -4.08 4.78
C ARG A 22 7.39 -4.33 5.32
N CYS A 23 8.30 -3.40 5.05
CA CYS A 23 9.68 -3.47 5.49
C CYS A 23 10.14 -2.13 6.07
N ARG A 24 11.26 -2.15 6.80
CA ARG A 24 12.04 -0.94 7.14
C ARG A 24 13.33 -0.92 6.36
N PHE A 25 13.63 0.23 5.77
CA PHE A 25 14.92 0.44 5.13
C PHE A 25 16.04 0.42 6.17
N GLN A 26 17.08 -0.37 5.96
CA GLN A 26 18.25 -0.38 6.86
C GLN A 26 19.36 0.48 6.28
N GLN A 27 19.93 0.06 5.15
CA GLN A 27 21.11 0.69 4.59
C GLN A 27 21.29 0.43 3.09
N ILE A 28 22.05 1.30 2.44
CA ILE A 28 22.57 1.09 1.09
C ILE A 28 23.81 0.20 1.19
N LEU A 29 23.91 -0.77 0.28
CA LEU A 29 25.05 -1.65 0.13
C LEU A 29 25.78 -1.37 -1.20
N PRO A 30 27.02 -1.86 -1.38
CA PRO A 30 27.74 -1.73 -2.65
C PRO A 30 26.98 -2.30 -3.86
N HIS A 31 27.42 -1.91 -5.06
CA HIS A 31 26.93 -2.48 -6.33
C HIS A 31 25.41 -2.37 -6.53
N SER A 32 24.81 -1.25 -6.11
CA SER A 32 23.36 -0.99 -6.21
C SER A 32 22.50 -1.95 -5.37
N HIS A 33 23.06 -2.56 -4.33
CA HIS A 33 22.29 -3.34 -3.37
C HIS A 33 21.81 -2.47 -2.21
N PHE A 34 20.82 -2.96 -1.47
CA PHE A 34 20.38 -2.38 -0.22
C PHE A 34 19.72 -3.44 0.65
N ALA A 35 19.75 -3.21 1.96
CA ALA A 35 19.18 -4.11 2.96
C ALA A 35 17.92 -3.51 3.58
N VAL A 36 16.94 -4.36 3.83
CA VAL A 36 15.66 -3.99 4.42
C VAL A 36 15.25 -5.05 5.43
N GLU A 37 14.68 -4.64 6.55
CA GLU A 37 14.14 -5.52 7.58
C GLU A 37 12.69 -5.86 7.26
N GLN A 38 12.31 -7.14 7.34
CA GLN A 38 10.93 -7.55 7.18
C GLN A 38 10.10 -7.21 8.41
N ILE A 39 8.93 -6.63 8.21
CA ILE A 39 7.93 -6.49 9.27
C ILE A 39 6.87 -7.57 9.08
N GLU A 40 6.16 -7.56 7.94
CA GLU A 40 5.13 -8.56 7.61
C GLU A 40 4.65 -8.47 6.15
N PRO A 41 4.19 -9.60 5.56
CA PRO A 41 4.44 -10.96 6.00
C PRO A 41 5.93 -11.32 5.82
N LEU A 42 6.40 -12.33 6.55
CA LEU A 42 7.75 -12.88 6.33
C LEU A 42 7.76 -13.71 5.05
N ILE A 43 8.84 -13.59 4.27
CA ILE A 43 9.12 -14.40 3.08
C ILE A 43 10.31 -15.31 3.31
N ASP A 44 10.33 -16.42 2.59
CA ASP A 44 11.36 -17.44 2.63
C ASP A 44 12.17 -17.50 1.32
N GLU A 45 13.09 -18.47 1.26
CA GLU A 45 14.02 -18.65 0.15
C GLU A 45 13.34 -18.90 -1.21
N GLN A 46 12.05 -19.28 -1.24
CA GLN A 46 11.31 -19.44 -2.49
C GLN A 46 11.16 -18.12 -3.25
N SER A 47 11.26 -16.98 -2.54
CA SER A 47 11.18 -15.64 -3.11
C SER A 47 12.53 -15.15 -3.67
N LEU A 48 13.62 -15.92 -3.55
CA LEU A 48 14.92 -15.54 -4.09
C LEU A 48 14.86 -15.38 -5.61
N ASN A 49 15.52 -14.34 -6.10
CA ASN A 49 15.53 -13.90 -7.51
C ASN A 49 14.19 -13.39 -8.07
N GLU A 50 13.12 -13.33 -7.28
CA GLU A 50 11.89 -12.66 -7.70
C GLU A 50 12.14 -11.16 -7.90
N ASN A 51 11.52 -10.60 -8.95
CA ASN A 51 11.45 -9.16 -9.13
C ASN A 51 10.31 -8.61 -8.27
N VAL A 52 10.59 -7.50 -7.59
CA VAL A 52 9.61 -6.79 -6.76
C VAL A 52 9.53 -5.33 -7.19
N LEU A 53 8.33 -4.76 -7.14
CA LEU A 53 8.19 -3.31 -7.14
C LEU A 53 8.42 -2.83 -5.72
N VAL A 54 9.35 -1.89 -5.54
CA VAL A 54 9.56 -1.21 -4.27
C VAL A 54 8.80 0.10 -4.31
N THR A 55 8.05 0.41 -3.26
CA THR A 55 7.37 1.70 -3.09
C THR A 55 7.71 2.32 -1.75
N TYR A 56 7.90 3.63 -1.72
CA TYR A 56 8.23 4.37 -0.50
C TYR A 56 7.79 5.84 -0.61
N SER A 57 7.64 6.54 0.52
CA SER A 57 7.45 8.00 0.52
C SER A 57 8.81 8.69 0.56
N ALA A 58 9.10 9.67 -0.30
CA ALA A 58 10.38 10.39 -0.15
C ALA A 58 10.43 11.30 1.09
N ASP A 59 9.27 11.53 1.71
CA ASP A 59 9.10 12.37 2.88
C ASP A 59 7.96 11.79 3.73
N ASN A 60 8.26 11.36 4.96
CA ASN A 60 7.25 10.82 5.87
C ASN A 60 6.18 11.85 6.26
N THR A 61 6.45 13.15 6.08
CA THR A 61 5.47 14.22 6.33
C THR A 61 4.54 14.48 5.14
N LYS A 62 4.88 13.97 3.95
CA LYS A 62 4.09 14.14 2.71
C LYS A 62 3.79 12.77 2.09
N PRO A 63 2.90 11.97 2.69
CA PRO A 63 2.64 10.58 2.28
C PRO A 63 2.13 10.43 0.84
N HIS A 64 1.64 11.52 0.22
CA HIS A 64 1.17 11.57 -1.16
C HIS A 64 2.31 11.59 -2.20
N ARG A 65 3.56 11.89 -1.81
CA ARG A 65 4.72 11.91 -2.72
C ARG A 65 5.47 10.59 -2.66
N ARG A 66 4.87 9.56 -3.27
CA ARG A 66 5.48 8.25 -3.34
C ARG A 66 6.33 8.08 -4.59
N TYR A 67 7.32 7.21 -4.44
CA TYR A 67 8.23 6.80 -5.49
C TYR A 67 8.22 5.29 -5.59
N SER A 68 8.51 4.79 -6.78
CA SER A 68 8.67 3.37 -7.03
C SER A 68 9.83 3.06 -7.96
N PHE A 69 10.38 1.86 -7.81
CA PHE A 69 11.36 1.30 -8.73
C PHE A 69 11.35 -0.24 -8.63
N GLU A 70 11.85 -0.89 -9.67
CA GLU A 70 12.03 -2.33 -9.68
C GLU A 70 13.33 -2.73 -8.97
N ALA A 71 13.24 -3.77 -8.15
CA ALA A 71 14.36 -4.44 -7.51
C ALA A 71 14.23 -5.96 -7.67
N LYS A 72 15.32 -6.67 -7.38
CA LYS A 72 15.35 -8.14 -7.34
C LYS A 72 15.79 -8.62 -5.96
N ILE A 73 15.10 -9.60 -5.41
CA ILE A 73 15.51 -10.25 -4.16
C ILE A 73 16.75 -11.09 -4.43
N LYS A 74 17.84 -10.83 -3.71
CA LYS A 74 19.14 -11.49 -3.90
C LYS A 74 19.60 -12.31 -2.72
N GLY A 75 19.09 -12.03 -1.54
CA GLY A 75 19.42 -12.77 -0.34
C GLY A 75 18.40 -12.54 0.75
N LEU A 76 18.31 -13.50 1.64
CA LEU A 76 17.62 -13.41 2.91
C LEU A 76 18.64 -13.73 4.00
N THR A 77 18.68 -12.94 5.06
CA THR A 77 19.50 -13.24 6.23
C THR A 77 18.69 -14.04 7.23
N THR A 78 19.37 -14.81 8.07
CA THR A 78 18.76 -15.56 9.19
C THR A 78 18.03 -14.65 10.18
N GLU A 79 18.42 -13.37 10.23
CA GLU A 79 17.83 -12.32 11.05
C GLU A 79 16.58 -11.68 10.41
N GLY A 80 16.11 -12.20 9.26
CA GLY A 80 14.90 -11.72 8.60
C GLY A 80 15.09 -10.46 7.75
N SER A 81 16.33 -10.09 7.40
CA SER A 81 16.60 -9.00 6.45
C SER A 81 16.60 -9.50 5.01
N ILE A 82 16.11 -8.68 4.08
CA ILE A 82 16.13 -8.94 2.64
C ILE A 82 17.21 -8.08 2.00
N ILE A 83 18.07 -8.71 1.20
CA ILE A 83 19.04 -8.04 0.34
C ILE A 83 18.42 -7.87 -1.04
N LEU A 84 18.28 -6.62 -1.48
CA LEU A 84 17.66 -6.25 -2.73
C LEU A 84 18.68 -5.62 -3.67
N GLN A 85 18.65 -5.99 -4.95
CA GLN A 85 19.39 -5.33 -6.01
C GLN A 85 18.47 -4.35 -6.75
N LYS A 86 18.83 -3.06 -6.76
CA LYS A 86 18.09 -2.04 -7.53
C LYS A 86 18.31 -2.26 -9.04
N LEU A 87 17.20 -2.44 -9.79
CA LEU A 87 17.25 -2.64 -11.25
C LEU A 87 17.01 -1.34 -12.03
N LYS A 88 16.13 -0.48 -11.52
CA LYS A 88 15.77 0.80 -12.16
C LYS A 88 15.92 1.98 -11.20
N ASN A 89 15.95 3.19 -11.75
CA ASN A 89 15.95 4.40 -10.93
C ASN A 89 14.55 4.72 -10.39
N PRO A 90 14.43 5.25 -9.15
CA PRO A 90 13.15 5.71 -8.61
C PRO A 90 12.45 6.72 -9.52
N LYS A 91 11.14 6.54 -9.68
CA LYS A 91 10.23 7.45 -10.38
C LYS A 91 9.02 7.75 -9.49
N PRO A 92 8.35 8.89 -9.66
CA PRO A 92 7.08 9.16 -8.98
C PRO A 92 6.09 8.00 -9.21
N HIS A 93 5.35 7.64 -8.16
CA HIS A 93 4.43 6.52 -8.17
C HIS A 93 3.04 6.97 -7.73
N GLU A 94 2.06 6.79 -8.60
CA GLU A 94 0.66 7.01 -8.27
C GLU A 94 0.08 5.76 -7.61
N LEU A 95 -0.42 5.90 -6.39
CA LEU A 95 -1.00 4.80 -5.61
C LEU A 95 -2.37 4.32 -6.14
N ARG A 96 -2.98 5.05 -7.08
CA ARG A 96 -4.35 4.80 -7.53
C ARG A 96 -4.41 4.90 -9.04
N ASN A 97 -4.97 3.86 -9.65
CA ASN A 97 -5.27 3.85 -11.08
C ASN A 97 -6.48 4.72 -11.42
N LYS A 98 -7.28 5.13 -10.43
CA LYS A 98 -8.48 5.95 -10.59
C LYS A 98 -8.57 7.01 -9.49
N PRO A 99 -8.92 8.27 -9.83
CA PRO A 99 -9.13 9.31 -8.84
C PRO A 99 -10.33 8.98 -7.96
N ARG A 100 -10.31 9.51 -6.73
CA ARG A 100 -11.46 9.50 -5.84
C ARG A 100 -12.08 10.89 -5.82
N ILE A 101 -13.40 10.93 -5.74
CA ILE A 101 -14.15 12.16 -5.46
C ILE A 101 -14.29 12.25 -3.94
N ASP A 102 -13.86 13.36 -3.36
CA ASP A 102 -13.81 13.57 -1.91
C ASP A 102 -15.17 14.03 -1.36
N LYS A 103 -15.42 13.84 -0.05
CA LYS A 103 -16.68 14.17 0.64
C LYS A 103 -17.15 15.60 0.42
N ASN A 104 -16.22 16.54 0.22
CA ASN A 104 -16.52 17.96 0.06
C ASN A 104 -17.09 18.29 -1.33
N THR A 105 -16.89 17.40 -2.30
CA THR A 105 -17.41 17.51 -3.67
C THR A 105 -18.40 16.40 -4.02
N LEU A 106 -18.52 15.39 -3.16
CA LEU A 106 -19.53 14.35 -3.29
C LEU A 106 -20.92 14.91 -2.99
N PRO A 107 -21.94 14.58 -3.82
CA PRO A 107 -23.32 14.73 -3.37
C PRO A 107 -23.53 13.92 -2.08
N HIS A 108 -24.53 14.28 -1.28
CA HIS A 108 -24.87 13.54 -0.07
C HIS A 108 -25.25 12.09 -0.45
N ILE A 109 -24.28 11.18 -0.31
CA ILE A 109 -24.43 9.75 -0.56
C ILE A 109 -24.37 9.04 0.79
N ARG A 110 -25.44 8.32 1.10
CA ARG A 110 -25.50 7.39 2.22
C ARG A 110 -25.29 5.98 1.71
N VAL A 111 -24.80 5.11 2.57
CA VAL A 111 -24.66 3.69 2.28
C VAL A 111 -25.31 2.88 3.37
N LYS A 112 -26.14 1.93 2.97
CA LYS A 112 -26.74 0.96 3.87
C LYS A 112 -25.98 -0.36 3.76
N CYS A 113 -25.36 -0.78 4.87
CA CYS A 113 -24.80 -2.10 5.04
C CYS A 113 -25.70 -2.89 5.99
N GLN A 114 -26.35 -3.93 5.47
CA GLN A 114 -27.39 -4.67 6.20
C GLN A 114 -28.51 -3.75 6.74
N LYS A 115 -28.60 -3.54 8.06
CA LYS A 115 -29.63 -2.73 8.71
C LYS A 115 -29.19 -1.30 9.04
N LYS A 116 -27.89 -0.96 8.93
CA LYS A 116 -27.36 0.35 9.36
C LYS A 116 -26.99 1.22 8.16
N GLU A 117 -27.30 2.51 8.28
CA GLU A 117 -26.93 3.56 7.33
C GLU A 117 -25.68 4.29 7.81
N SER A 118 -24.80 4.61 6.88
CA SER A 118 -23.49 5.18 7.10
C SER A 118 -23.18 6.22 6.04
N GLN A 119 -22.22 7.10 6.32
CA GLN A 119 -21.80 8.13 5.37
C GLN A 119 -20.67 7.62 4.48
N VAL A 120 -20.75 7.90 3.18
CA VAL A 120 -19.64 7.70 2.25
C VAL A 120 -18.67 8.88 2.36
N ILE A 121 -17.40 8.60 2.59
CA ILE A 121 -16.33 9.60 2.71
C ILE A 121 -15.70 9.91 1.36
N ASP A 122 -15.45 8.88 0.57
CA ASP A 122 -14.96 9.04 -0.80
C ASP A 122 -15.44 7.89 -1.69
N ILE A 123 -15.54 8.13 -2.99
CA ILE A 123 -15.89 7.10 -3.99
C ILE A 123 -15.01 7.21 -5.23
N SER A 124 -14.75 6.08 -5.86
CA SER A 124 -14.17 5.96 -7.20
C SER A 124 -14.97 4.93 -8.00
N SER A 125 -14.65 4.80 -9.29
CA SER A 125 -15.22 3.74 -10.12
C SER A 125 -14.92 2.32 -9.61
N ASN A 126 -13.94 2.15 -8.73
CA ASN A 126 -13.46 0.85 -8.27
C ASN A 126 -13.79 0.55 -6.80
N GLY A 127 -14.47 1.46 -6.10
CA GLY A 127 -14.83 1.26 -4.69
C GLY A 127 -15.06 2.56 -3.92
N ALA A 128 -15.52 2.42 -2.68
CA ALA A 128 -15.86 3.51 -1.77
C ALA A 128 -15.17 3.35 -0.40
N HIS A 129 -14.87 4.47 0.25
CA HIS A 129 -14.49 4.52 1.66
C HIS A 129 -15.68 4.98 2.50
N ILE A 130 -16.01 4.21 3.53
CA ILE A 130 -17.23 4.37 4.34
C ILE A 130 -16.83 4.33 5.81
N ILE A 131 -17.39 5.23 6.61
CA ILE A 131 -17.31 5.14 8.08
C ILE A 131 -18.60 4.53 8.59
N LEU A 132 -18.51 3.39 9.27
CA LEU A 132 -19.65 2.79 9.96
C LEU A 132 -19.83 3.48 11.32
N TYR A 133 -20.93 4.20 11.51
CA TYR A 133 -21.28 4.78 12.80
C TYR A 133 -21.79 3.66 13.70
N GLU A 134 -20.95 3.24 14.65
CA GLU A 134 -21.19 2.22 15.68
C GLU A 134 -21.48 0.81 15.14
N SER A 135 -20.47 -0.05 15.11
CA SER A 135 -20.63 -1.45 14.71
C SER A 135 -20.47 -2.41 15.88
N ASP A 136 -21.51 -3.20 16.17
CA ASP A 136 -21.39 -4.53 16.79
C ASP A 136 -20.74 -5.56 15.83
N ILE A 137 -20.09 -5.09 14.75
CA ILE A 137 -19.64 -5.87 13.61
C ILE A 137 -18.19 -5.51 13.32
N GLU A 138 -17.28 -6.34 13.79
CA GLU A 138 -15.89 -6.34 13.33
C GLU A 138 -15.80 -6.99 11.94
N LEU A 139 -15.68 -6.17 10.89
CA LEU A 139 -15.43 -6.67 9.54
C LEU A 139 -13.93 -6.96 9.35
N LYS A 140 -13.59 -8.20 9.00
CA LYS A 140 -12.21 -8.58 8.64
C LYS A 140 -11.89 -8.19 7.20
N ILE A 141 -10.62 -7.91 6.92
CA ILE A 141 -10.13 -7.69 5.55
C ILE A 141 -10.49 -8.91 4.68
N GLY A 142 -11.00 -8.66 3.47
CA GLY A 142 -11.47 -9.71 2.55
C GLY A 142 -12.93 -10.12 2.74
N THR A 143 -13.62 -9.62 3.76
CA THR A 143 -15.07 -9.90 3.94
C THR A 143 -15.87 -9.32 2.78
N LYS A 144 -16.66 -10.17 2.12
CA LYS A 144 -17.60 -9.72 1.10
C LYS A 144 -18.80 -9.04 1.78
N VAL A 145 -19.04 -7.79 1.42
CA VAL A 145 -20.18 -7.00 1.91
C VAL A 145 -21.08 -6.60 0.74
N ASN A 146 -22.39 -6.61 0.97
CA ASN A 146 -23.37 -6.04 0.05
C ASN A 146 -23.77 -4.67 0.56
N LEU A 147 -23.49 -3.64 -0.24
CA LEU A 147 -23.73 -2.25 0.10
C LEU A 147 -24.83 -1.71 -0.82
N LYS A 148 -25.86 -1.08 -0.24
CA LYS A 148 -26.84 -0.30 -0.99
C LYS A 148 -26.47 1.18 -0.89
N LEU A 149 -26.09 1.78 -2.01
CA LEU A 149 -25.87 3.22 -2.09
C LEU A 149 -27.23 3.94 -2.21
N ILE A 150 -27.38 5.02 -1.46
CA ILE A 150 -28.56 5.87 -1.40
C ILE A 150 -28.09 7.26 -1.83
N PHE A 151 -28.62 7.73 -2.95
CA PHE A 151 -28.38 9.07 -3.48
C PHE A 151 -29.59 9.94 -3.08
N ASP A 152 -29.35 11.16 -2.59
CA ASP A 152 -30.45 12.04 -2.23
C ASP A 152 -31.29 12.48 -3.46
N SER A 153 -30.78 12.28 -4.68
CA SER A 153 -31.50 12.46 -5.94
C SER A 153 -31.88 11.11 -6.58
N GLY A 154 -32.88 10.42 -6.04
CA GLY A 154 -33.65 9.36 -6.71
C GLY A 154 -33.01 7.98 -6.77
#